data_AF-A0A3D1U4D0-F1
#
_entry.id   AF-A0A3D1U4D0-F1
#
_cell.length_a   1.000
_cell.length_b   1.000
_cell.length_c   1.000
_cell.angle_alpha   90.00
_cell.angle_beta   90.00
_cell.angle_gamma   90.00
#
_symmetry.space_group_name_H-M   'P 1'
#
loop_
_entity.id
_entity.type
_entity.pdbx_description
1 polymer ?
#
loop_
_entity_poly.entity_id
_entity_poly.type
_entity_poly.pdbx_seq_one_letter_code
_entity_poly.pdbx_strand_id
1 'polypeptide(L)' 'GLIAKGLNNAEIAGELVVSEATVKTHINNIFSKAELRDRAQAVVYAMRNGLARE' A
#
# COMPACT_ATOMS: atom_id res chain seq x y z
N GLY A 1 4.90 -2.97 5.57
CA GLY A 1 3.63 -2.32 5.17
C GLY A 1 2.65 -3.32 4.59
N LEU A 2 1.34 -3.14 4.77
CA LEU A 2 0.30 -4.11 4.32
C LEU A 2 0.32 -4.36 2.81
N ILE A 3 0.61 -3.33 1.99
CA ILE A 3 0.80 -3.49 0.54
C ILE A 3 1.96 -4.44 0.23
N ALA A 4 3.08 -4.31 0.96
CA ALA A 4 4.27 -5.12 0.80
C ALA A 4 4.06 -6.58 1.23
N LYS A 5 3.09 -6.84 2.13
CA LYS A 5 2.64 -8.19 2.50
C LYS A 5 1.72 -8.83 1.45
N GLY A 6 1.43 -8.14 0.35
CA GLY A 6 0.58 -8.66 -0.73
C GLY A 6 -0.91 -8.40 -0.57
N LEU A 7 -1.37 -7.82 0.56
CA LEU A 7 -2.80 -7.67 0.86
C LEU A 7 -3.53 -6.73 -0.11
N ASN A 8 -4.62 -7.20 -0.70
CA ASN A 8 -5.48 -6.37 -1.54
C ASN A 8 -6.24 -5.30 -0.72
N ASN A 9 -6.96 -4.39 -1.38
CA ASN A 9 -7.61 -3.26 -0.70
C ASN A 9 -8.70 -3.68 0.28
N ALA A 10 -9.40 -4.79 0.02
CA ALA A 10 -10.42 -5.33 0.92
C ALA A 10 -9.78 -5.92 2.18
N GLU A 11 -8.68 -6.65 2.05
CA GLU A 11 -7.92 -7.18 3.18
C GLU A 11 -7.33 -6.05 4.04
N ILE A 12 -6.76 -5.03 3.41
CA ILE A 12 -6.27 -3.83 4.10
C ILE A 12 -7.41 -3.11 4.82
N ALA A 13 -8.57 -2.96 4.18
CA ALA A 13 -9.75 -2.35 4.77
C ALA A 13 -10.23 -3.12 6.00
N GLY A 14 -10.24 -4.45 5.92
CA GLY A 14 -10.56 -5.34 7.03
C GLY A 14 -9.59 -5.21 8.21
N GLU A 15 -8.28 -5.23 7.96
CA GLU A 15 -7.27 -5.08 9.02
C GLU A 15 -7.31 -3.69 9.69
N LEU A 16 -7.58 -2.64 8.92
CA LEU A 16 -7.59 -1.27 9.42
C LEU A 16 -8.96 -0.79 9.92
N VAL A 17 -10.01 -1.62 9.79
CA VAL A 17 -11.39 -1.27 10.16
C VAL A 17 -11.87 0.02 9.49
N VAL A 18 -11.62 0.15 8.19
CA VAL A 18 -12.04 1.29 7.34
C VAL A 18 -12.71 0.81 6.07
N SER A 19 -13.29 1.72 5.28
CA SER A 19 -13.85 1.36 3.97
C SER A 19 -12.75 1.11 2.93
N GLU A 20 -13.03 0.25 1.94
CA GLU A 20 -12.15 0.08 0.76
C GLU A 20 -11.90 1.39 0.00
N ALA A 21 -12.89 2.29 -0.03
CA ALA A 21 -12.76 3.60 -0.67
C ALA A 21 -11.71 4.46 0.06
N THR A 22 -11.70 4.43 1.40
CA THR A 22 -10.69 5.08 2.23
C THR A 22 -9.30 4.55 1.89
N VAL A 23 -9.13 3.22 1.80
CA VAL A 23 -7.86 2.59 1.41
C VAL A 23 -7.41 3.06 0.02
N LYS A 24 -8.31 3.05 -0.98
CA LYS A 24 -8.00 3.53 -2.34
C LYS A 24 -7.45 4.96 -2.33
N THR A 25 -8.10 5.86 -1.61
CA THR A 25 -7.66 7.26 -1.49
C THR A 25 -6.26 7.36 -0.87
N HIS A 26 -6.00 6.63 0.21
CA HIS A 26 -4.66 6.63 0.83
C HIS A 26 -3.59 6.06 -0.09
N ILE A 27 -3.87 4.96 -0.80
CA ILE A 27 -2.93 4.36 -1.75
C ILE A 27 -2.61 5.33 -2.89
N ASN A 28 -3.63 5.97 -3.48
CA ASN A 28 -3.42 6.95 -4.55
C ASN A 28 -2.57 8.14 -4.07
N ASN A 29 -2.79 8.62 -2.84
CA ASN A 29 -1.99 9.69 -2.26
C ASN A 29 -0.55 9.25 -2.00
N ILE A 30 -0.32 8.02 -1.53
CA ILE A 30 1.02 7.47 -1.35
C ILE A 30 1.73 7.36 -2.69
N PHE A 31 1.05 6.83 -3.72
CA PHE A 31 1.62 6.67 -5.05
C PHE A 31 1.99 8.02 -5.66
N SER A 32 1.12 9.01 -5.55
CA SER A 32 1.41 10.38 -6.00
C SER A 32 2.62 10.97 -5.27
N LYS A 33 2.67 10.87 -3.93
CA LYS A 33 3.76 11.45 -3.12
C LYS A 33 5.11 10.75 -3.28
N ALA A 34 5.10 9.46 -3.60
CA ALA A 34 6.30 8.65 -3.78
C ALA A 34 6.63 8.42 -5.26
N GLU A 35 5.93 9.10 -6.18
CA GLU A 35 6.08 8.98 -7.64
C GLU A 35 5.98 7.53 -8.15
N LEU A 36 5.12 6.74 -7.52
CA LEU A 36 4.87 5.34 -7.87
C LEU A 36 3.70 5.26 -8.85
N ARG A 37 3.83 4.41 -9.87
CA ARG A 37 2.78 4.22 -10.88
C ARG A 37 1.77 3.15 -10.50
N ASP A 38 2.20 2.16 -9.74
CA ASP A 38 1.39 1.01 -9.42
C ASP A 38 1.81 0.32 -8.12
N ARG A 39 1.05 -0.71 -7.79
CA ARG A 39 1.25 -1.53 -6.61
C ARG A 39 2.57 -2.28 -6.61
N ALA A 40 3.04 -2.76 -7.76
CA ALA A 40 4.31 -3.49 -7.84
C ALA A 40 5.48 -2.56 -7.50
N GLN A 41 5.45 -1.32 -8.01
CA GLN A 41 6.42 -0.30 -7.63
C GLN A 41 6.37 0.02 -6.14
N ALA A 42 5.19 0.05 -5.51
CA ALA A 42 5.08 0.26 -4.08
C ALA A 42 5.69 -0.86 -3.24
N VAL A 43 5.58 -2.11 -3.68
CA VAL A 43 6.26 -3.25 -3.03
C VAL A 43 7.78 -3.09 -3.16
N VAL A 44 8.30 -2.83 -4.36
CA VAL A 44 9.73 -2.62 -4.60
C VAL A 44 10.27 -1.43 -3.81
N TYR A 45 9.53 -0.33 -3.77
CA TYR A 45 9.87 0.85 -2.97
C TYR A 45 9.96 0.50 -1.48
N ALA A 46 8.99 -0.24 -0.96
CA ALA A 46 8.99 -0.64 0.45
C ALA A 46 10.18 -1.55 0.80
N MET A 47 10.53 -2.49 -0.08
CA MET A 47 11.71 -3.35 0.09
C MET A 47 13.01 -2.55 0.07
N ARG A 48 13.19 -1.66 -0.92
CA ARG A 48 14.41 -0.84 -1.06
C ARG A 48 14.64 0.13 0.09
N ASN A 49 13.56 0.62 0.71
CA ASN A 49 13.62 1.58 1.81
C ASN A 49 13.50 0.93 3.21
N GLY A 50 13.51 -0.41 3.31
CA GLY A 50 13.38 -1.10 4.60
C GLY A 50 12.02 -0.92 5.29
N LEU A 51 10.99 -0.52 4.55
CA LEU A 51 9.60 -0.33 5.01
C LEU A 51 8.78 -1.65 4.99
N ALA A 52 9.35 -2.67 4.35
CA ALA A 52 8.91 -4.06 4.42
C ALA A 52 9.97 -4.85 5.20
N ARG A 53 9.55 -5.52 6.26
CA ARG A 53 10.30 -6.61 6.89
C ARG A 53 9.55 -7.90 6.62
N GLU A 54 10.29 -8.97 6.39
CA GLU A 54 9.78 -10.34 6.34
C GLU A 54 8.99 -10.67 7.62
#